data_AF-A0A7V8W665-F1
#
_entry.id   AF-A0A7V8W665-F1
#
_cell.length_a   1.000
_cell.length_b   1.000
_cell.length_c   1.000
_cell.angle_alpha   90.00
_cell.angle_beta   90.00
_cell.angle_gamma   90.00
#
_symmetry.space_group_name_H-M   'P 1'
#
loop_
_entity.id
_entity.type
_entity.pdbx_description
1 polymer ?
#
loop_
_entity_poly.entity_id
_entity_poly.type
_entity_poly.pdbx_seq_one_letter_code
_entity_poly.pdbx_strand_id
1 'polypeptide(L)'
;DGGGRWIDRTLPCLRTCSRLTDLLRVRFTDPKSGWVVGEHGAIYRTTDAGFSWFAEDKKTTQSLYGLTFPDHAHGWASGERGTIVYIATP
;
A
#
# COMPACT_ATOMS: atom_id res chain seq x y z
N ASP A 1 6.80 7.18 20.88
CA ASP A 1 6.92 6.87 22.32
C ASP A 1 7.56 5.49 22.55
N GLY A 2 8.52 5.07 21.71
CA GLY A 2 9.12 3.73 21.84
C GLY A 2 8.17 2.55 21.59
N GLY A 3 7.01 2.78 20.96
CA GLY A 3 6.01 1.74 20.71
C GLY A 3 4.99 1.57 21.85
N GLY A 4 4.89 2.56 22.74
CA GLY A 4 3.96 2.56 23.87
C GLY A 4 2.51 2.87 23.49
N ARG A 5 2.25 3.50 22.34
CA ARG A 5 0.90 3.81 21.86
C ARG A 5 0.70 3.33 20.43
N TRP A 6 -0.36 2.57 20.26
CA TRP A 6 -0.84 2.09 18.97
C TRP A 6 -2.19 2.72 18.66
N ILE A 7 -2.36 3.13 17.41
CA ILE A 7 -3.62 3.68 16.93
C ILE A 7 -4.09 2.78 15.80
N ASP A 8 -5.29 2.21 15.95
CA ASP A 8 -5.90 1.42 14.89
C ASP A 8 -6.32 2.34 13.72
N ARG A 9 -5.83 1.99 12.53
CA ARG A 9 -6.11 2.65 11.24
C ARG A 9 -6.50 1.63 10.18
N THR A 10 -7.10 0.51 10.62
CA THR A 10 -7.64 -0.50 9.72
C THR A 10 -8.61 0.15 8.74
N LEU A 11 -8.44 -0.18 7.46
CA LEU A 11 -9.30 0.32 6.38
C LEU A 11 -10.78 0.01 6.71
N PRO A 12 -11.69 1.01 6.62
CA PRO A 12 -13.08 0.78 6.96
C PRO A 12 -13.70 -0.24 6.01
N CYS A 13 -14.39 -1.25 6.57
CA CYS A 13 -15.19 -2.18 5.78
C CYS A 13 -16.44 -1.45 5.29
N LEU A 14 -16.53 -1.18 3.98
CA LEU A 14 -17.56 -0.24 3.51
C LEU A 14 -18.95 -0.85 3.31
N ARG A 15 -19.15 -2.14 2.95
CA ARG A 15 -20.52 -2.74 2.80
C ARG A 15 -20.62 -4.27 2.93
N THR A 16 -19.57 -5.01 2.62
CA THR A 16 -19.50 -6.47 2.78
C THR A 16 -18.07 -6.78 3.19
N CYS A 17 -17.87 -7.55 4.26
CA CYS A 17 -16.55 -8.08 4.56
C CYS A 17 -16.18 -9.17 3.53
N SER A 18 -16.10 -8.84 2.23
CA SER A 18 -15.10 -9.51 1.40
C SER A 18 -13.79 -9.17 2.09
N ARG A 19 -13.18 -10.14 2.77
CA ARG A 19 -11.92 -9.98 3.51
C ARG A 19 -11.05 -8.96 2.80
N LEU A 20 -10.69 -7.88 3.49
CA LEU A 20 -9.54 -7.08 3.06
C LEU A 20 -8.43 -8.09 2.84
N THR A 21 -7.95 -8.14 1.61
CA THR A 21 -6.87 -9.04 1.24
C THR A 21 -5.64 -8.64 2.04
N ASP A 22 -4.76 -9.59 2.33
CA ASP A 22 -3.63 -9.30 3.21
C ASP A 22 -2.78 -8.17 2.61
N LEU A 23 -2.53 -7.14 3.41
CA LEU A 23 -1.61 -6.05 3.09
C LEU A 23 -0.22 -6.44 3.58
N LEU A 24 0.72 -6.53 2.64
CA LEU A 24 1.98 -7.27 2.86
C LEU A 24 3.18 -6.36 3.02
N ARG A 25 3.12 -5.13 2.49
CA ARG A 25 4.23 -4.18 2.62
C ARG A 25 3.76 -2.73 2.62
N VAL A 26 4.31 -1.95 3.53
CA VAL A 26 4.14 -0.48 3.61
C VAL A 26 5.48 0.23 3.36
N ARG A 27 5.45 1.34 2.63
CA ARG A 27 6.60 2.22 2.44
C ARG A 27 6.15 3.68 2.38
N PHE A 28 6.72 4.50 3.26
CA PHE A 28 6.58 5.96 3.17
C PHE A 28 7.72 6.54 2.32
N THR A 29 7.34 7.47 1.43
CA THR A 29 8.26 8.24 0.55
C THR A 29 8.61 9.58 1.17
N ASP A 30 7.73 10.11 2.02
CA ASP A 30 7.93 11.31 2.84
C ASP A 30 7.10 11.17 4.14
N PRO A 31 7.18 12.12 5.11
CA PRO A 31 6.45 12.01 6.37
C PRO A 31 4.92 11.96 6.27
N LYS A 32 4.34 12.34 5.13
CA LYS A 32 2.90 12.36 4.87
C LYS A 32 2.46 11.33 3.83
N SER A 33 3.28 11.09 2.81
CA SER A 33 2.91 10.20 1.72
C SER A 33 3.46 8.81 1.90
N GLY A 34 2.59 7.82 1.75
CA GLY A 34 2.94 6.42 1.87
C GLY A 34 2.10 5.52 1.00
N TRP A 35 2.62 4.32 0.79
CA TRP A 35 2.08 3.32 -0.10
C TRP A 35 2.03 1.98 0.60
N VAL A 36 0.97 1.21 0.33
CA VAL A 36 0.82 -0.17 0.79
C VAL A 36 0.49 -1.05 -0.41
N VAL A 37 1.12 -2.21 -0.48
CA VAL A 37 0.77 -3.27 -1.44
C VAL A 37 0.37 -4.55 -0.73
N GLY A 38 -0.39 -5.38 -1.41
CA GLY A 38 -0.84 -6.65 -0.85
C GLY A 38 -1.29 -7.67 -1.91
N GLU A 39 -2.05 -8.65 -1.44
CA GLU A 39 -2.65 -9.68 -2.26
C GLU A 39 -3.61 -9.12 -3.34
N HIS A 40 -3.96 -9.96 -4.33
CA HIS A 40 -4.90 -9.62 -5.41
C HIS A 40 -4.62 -8.27 -6.12
N GLY A 41 -3.36 -7.87 -6.17
CA GLY A 41 -2.89 -6.60 -6.73
C GLY A 41 -3.33 -5.36 -5.97
N ALA A 42 -3.60 -5.47 -4.66
CA ALA A 42 -3.94 -4.35 -3.81
C ALA A 42 -2.80 -3.32 -3.80
N ILE A 43 -3.15 -2.06 -4.06
CA ILE A 43 -2.27 -0.89 -3.95
C ILE A 43 -3.09 0.22 -3.30
N TYR A 44 -2.59 0.77 -2.20
CA TYR A 44 -3.21 1.89 -1.48
C TYR A 44 -2.20 3.01 -1.27
N ARG A 45 -2.70 4.25 -1.27
CA ARG A 45 -1.91 5.45 -1.01
C ARG A 45 -2.51 6.28 0.13
N THR A 46 -1.65 6.82 0.97
CA THR A 46 -1.98 7.90 1.91
C THR A 46 -1.21 9.17 1.52
N THR A 47 -1.80 10.32 1.79
CA THR A 47 -1.16 11.65 1.70
C THR A 47 -1.30 12.44 3.00
N ASP A 48 -1.80 11.79 4.06
CA ASP A 48 -2.08 12.36 5.37
C ASP A 48 -1.43 11.54 6.49
N ALA A 49 -0.19 11.09 6.29
CA ALA A 49 0.59 10.34 7.28
C ALA A 49 -0.07 9.03 7.77
N GLY A 50 -0.91 8.42 6.93
CA GLY A 50 -1.59 7.17 7.22
C GLY A 50 -2.87 7.32 8.05
N PHE A 51 -3.43 8.54 8.18
CA PHE A 51 -4.75 8.72 8.78
C PHE A 51 -5.86 8.17 7.88
N SER A 52 -5.72 8.32 6.56
CA SER A 52 -6.59 7.75 5.55
C SER A 52 -5.79 7.14 4.39
N TRP A 53 -6.39 6.16 3.73
CA TRP A 53 -5.78 5.38 2.66
C TRP A 53 -6.79 5.17 1.54
N PHE A 54 -6.37 5.45 0.32
CA PHE A 54 -7.21 5.37 -0.88
C PHE A 54 -6.67 4.29 -1.79
N ALA A 55 -7.57 3.45 -2.33
CA ALA A 55 -7.19 2.44 -3.29
C ALA A 55 -6.79 3.12 -4.62
N GLU A 56 -5.68 2.66 -5.18
CA GLU A 56 -5.22 3.07 -6.50
C GLU A 56 -5.77 2.12 -7.57
N ASP A 57 -5.74 2.56 -8.83
CA ASP A 57 -6.16 1.71 -9.95
C ASP A 57 -5.31 0.43 -9.99
N LYS A 58 -6.00 -0.73 -10.05
CA LYS A 58 -5.34 -2.03 -10.12
C LYS A 58 -4.42 -2.10 -11.33
N LYS A 59 -3.14 -2.36 -11.08
CA LYS A 59 -2.12 -2.58 -12.12
C LYS A 59 -1.90 -4.06 -12.43
N THR A 60 -2.36 -4.95 -11.57
CA THR A 60 -2.26 -6.41 -11.69
C THR A 60 -3.33 -7.07 -10.83
N THR A 61 -3.54 -8.38 -11.00
CA THR A 61 -4.32 -9.23 -10.08
C THR A 61 -3.43 -10.14 -9.24
N GLN A 62 -2.12 -10.14 -9.49
CA GLN A 62 -1.16 -10.95 -8.74
C GLN A 62 -0.82 -10.31 -7.40
N SER A 63 -0.56 -11.12 -6.38
CA SER A 63 -0.16 -10.62 -5.07
C SER A 63 1.21 -9.96 -5.14
N LEU A 64 1.35 -8.80 -4.48
CA LEU A 64 2.56 -8.00 -4.43
C LEU A 64 3.21 -8.12 -3.04
N TYR A 65 4.50 -8.47 -3.01
CA TYR A 65 5.25 -8.75 -1.78
C TYR A 65 6.35 -7.73 -1.51
N GLY A 66 6.96 -7.23 -2.58
CA GLY A 66 8.00 -6.21 -2.54
C GLY A 66 7.43 -4.84 -2.89
N LEU A 67 7.97 -3.80 -2.27
CA LEU A 67 7.66 -2.40 -2.56
C LEU A 67 8.89 -1.56 -2.22
N THR A 68 9.36 -0.78 -3.18
CA THR A 68 10.46 0.16 -2.99
C THR A 68 10.19 1.45 -3.75
N PHE A 69 10.74 2.54 -3.24
CA PHE A 69 10.72 3.87 -3.82
C PHE A 69 12.14 4.43 -3.68
N PRO A 70 12.98 4.39 -4.74
CA PRO A 70 14.30 5.02 -4.71
C PRO A 70 14.22 6.55 -4.58
N ASP A 71 13.11 7.15 -5.03
CA ASP A 71 12.79 8.55 -4.83
C ASP A 71 11.29 8.73 -4.56
N HIS A 72 10.85 9.98 -4.37
CA HIS A 72 9.47 10.29 -4.03
C HIS A 72 8.48 10.10 -5.19
N ALA A 73 8.97 10.04 -6.43
CA ALA A 73 8.17 10.04 -7.65
C ALA A 73 8.07 8.66 -8.32
N HIS A 74 9.07 7.81 -8.13
CA HIS A 74 9.20 6.52 -8.82
C HIS A 74 9.26 5.37 -7.82
N GLY A 75 8.37 4.39 -8.02
CA GLY A 75 8.30 3.18 -7.19
C GLY A 75 8.14 1.91 -8.01
N TRP A 76 8.55 0.79 -7.40
CA TRP A 76 8.42 -0.55 -7.98
C TRP A 76 7.87 -1.52 -6.95
N ALA A 77 6.87 -2.29 -7.37
CA ALA A 77 6.36 -3.42 -6.62
C ALA A 77 6.66 -4.72 -7.35
N SER A 78 6.99 -5.77 -6.61
CA SER A 78 7.30 -7.10 -7.16
C SER A 78 6.45 -8.17 -6.47
N GLY A 79 6.02 -9.17 -7.22
CA GLY A 79 5.01 -10.13 -6.75
C GLY A 79 5.08 -11.50 -7.40
N GLU A 80 4.01 -12.27 -7.20
CA GLU A 80 3.86 -13.62 -7.74
C GLU A 80 4.09 -13.70 -9.25
N ARG A 81 4.51 -14.88 -9.72
CA ARG A 81 4.67 -15.19 -11.14
C ARG A 81 5.61 -14.21 -11.89
N GLY A 82 6.59 -13.65 -11.18
CA GLY A 82 7.53 -12.68 -11.76
C GLY A 82 6.93 -11.31 -12.03
N THR A 83 5.80 -10.97 -11.40
CA THR A 83 5.12 -9.68 -11.59
C THR A 83 5.99 -8.53 -11.11
N ILE A 84 6.17 -7.52 -11.95
CA ILE A 84 6.78 -6.23 -11.60
C ILE A 84 5.82 -5.13 -12.04
N VAL A 85 5.48 -4.24 -11.11
CA VAL A 85 4.61 -3.07 -11.34
C VAL A 85 5.43 -1.81 -11.10
N TYR A 86 5.37 -0.89 -12.05
CA TYR A 86 5.90 0.46 -11.88
C TYR A 86 4.79 1.39 -11.35
N ILE A 87 5.14 2.23 -10.39
CA ILE A 87 4.26 3.20 -9.74
C ILE A 87 4.88 4.58 -9.95
N ALA A 88 4.15 5.45 -10.65
CA ALA A 88 4.49 6.86 -10.76
C ALA A 88 3.57 7.65 -9.81
N THR A 89 4.14 8.52 -8.99
CA THR A 89 3.33 9.51 -8.28
C THR A 89 3.02 10.68 -9.22
N PRO A 90 1.84 11.32 -9.10
CA PRO A 90 1.60 12.64 -9.65
C PRO A 90 2.60 13.67 -9.12
#